data_AF-A0A2T7UPK8-F1
#
_entry.id   AF-A0A2T7UPK8-F1
#
_cell.length_a   1.000
_cell.length_b   1.000
_cell.length_c   1.000
_cell.angle_alpha   90.00
_cell.angle_beta   90.00
_cell.angle_gamma   90.00
#
_symmetry.space_group_name_H-M   'P 1'
#
loop_
_entity.id
_entity.type
_entity.pdbx_description
1 polymer ?
#
loop_
_entity_poly.entity_id
_entity_poly.type
_entity_poly.pdbx_seq_one_letter_code
_entity_poly.pdbx_strand_id
1 'polypeptide(L)'
;MFDDELPEFAVRGEAGIDLFERRPMDSQRRSRFRCLATLTPDGRLQDHSGTATPQAERLATLARALAEDPLLAPMSLGDAGAWPRAAAAYDPLRLFLYLDFFRAWQVADLAGARFEAQLAREPGALPVDPGQLAGAITPVFDFNRLSRGLALARALVPLLRPVLAQPGGEERHEGIGFALRMLGDLCLRAGAPIEALACFDTAVAAGDNPFRRRKAIEAARAAGDAEALRHHRAGYAARWKLPADLAETGDTE
;
A
#
# COMPACT_ATOMS: atom_id res chain seq x y z
N MET A 1 14.72 23.09 -16.49
CA MET A 1 13.31 23.49 -16.30
C MET A 1 12.51 22.20 -16.46
N PHE A 2 12.39 21.44 -15.36
CA PHE A 2 11.71 20.14 -15.30
C PHE A 2 10.53 20.31 -14.33
N ASP A 3 9.59 21.19 -14.70
CA ASP A 3 8.32 21.33 -13.99
C ASP A 3 7.31 20.42 -14.69
N ASP A 4 7.30 19.13 -14.33
CA ASP A 4 6.23 18.18 -14.68
C ASP A 4 6.50 16.83 -13.96
N GLU A 5 6.53 16.85 -12.63
CA GLU A 5 6.61 15.62 -11.82
C GLU A 5 5.28 14.86 -11.89
N LEU A 6 5.12 14.08 -12.95
CA LEU A 6 4.09 13.04 -13.05
C LEU A 6 4.71 11.65 -12.96
N PRO A 7 3.92 10.66 -12.51
CA PRO A 7 4.40 9.30 -12.35
C PRO A 7 5.02 8.79 -13.64
N GLU A 8 6.22 8.22 -13.53
CA GLU A 8 7.04 7.85 -14.67
C GLU A 8 6.65 6.49 -15.28
N PHE A 9 5.70 5.74 -14.68
CA PHE A 9 5.36 4.38 -15.10
C PHE A 9 4.00 3.90 -14.57
N ALA A 10 3.42 2.96 -15.30
CA ALA A 10 2.20 2.26 -14.91
C ALA A 10 2.32 0.77 -15.25
N VAL A 11 1.76 -0.09 -14.41
CA VAL A 11 1.82 -1.54 -14.59
C VAL A 11 0.45 -2.12 -14.29
N ARG A 12 0.07 -3.18 -15.02
CA ARG A 12 -1.15 -3.93 -14.69
C ARG A 12 -0.98 -4.60 -13.32
N GLY A 13 -1.75 -4.10 -12.34
CA GLY A 13 -1.82 -4.60 -10.98
C GLY A 13 -2.97 -5.59 -10.79
N GLU A 14 -3.24 -5.91 -9.53
CA GLU A 14 -4.25 -6.91 -9.14
C GLU A 14 -5.69 -6.39 -9.25
N ALA A 15 -5.89 -5.08 -9.03
CA ALA A 15 -7.20 -4.42 -9.06
C ALA A 15 -7.37 -3.39 -10.18
N GLY A 16 -6.41 -3.30 -11.12
CA GLY A 16 -6.43 -2.29 -12.18
C GLY A 16 -5.05 -2.00 -12.74
N ILE A 17 -4.84 -0.76 -13.19
CA ILE A 17 -3.53 -0.26 -13.64
C ILE A 17 -2.95 0.60 -12.53
N ASP A 18 -1.86 0.14 -11.92
CA ASP A 18 -1.17 0.85 -10.85
C ASP A 18 -0.22 1.88 -11.45
N LEU A 19 -0.34 3.12 -11.00
CA LEU A 19 0.53 4.24 -11.33
C LEU A 19 1.52 4.46 -10.21
N PHE A 20 2.75 4.76 -10.59
CA PHE A 20 3.81 4.79 -9.62
C PHE A 20 4.77 5.95 -9.82
N GLU A 21 5.28 6.43 -8.70
CA GLU A 21 6.30 7.47 -8.63
C GLU A 21 7.68 6.86 -8.42
N ARG A 22 8.65 7.37 -9.17
CA ARG A 22 10.06 7.11 -8.92
C ARG A 22 10.59 8.12 -7.93
N ARG A 23 11.16 7.64 -6.84
CA ARG A 23 11.81 8.48 -5.83
C ARG A 23 13.31 8.24 -5.84
N PRO A 24 14.14 9.29 -5.93
CA PRO A 24 15.57 9.14 -5.76
C PRO A 24 15.89 8.67 -4.34
N MET A 25 16.85 7.76 -4.22
CA MET A 25 17.48 7.41 -2.94
C MET A 25 18.95 7.81 -3.00
N ASP A 26 19.22 9.02 -2.51
CA ASP A 26 20.54 9.65 -2.57
C ASP A 26 21.65 8.79 -1.94
N SER A 27 21.29 7.98 -0.94
CA SER A 27 22.24 7.13 -0.20
C SER A 27 22.60 5.81 -0.89
N GLN A 28 21.83 5.33 -1.88
CA GLN A 28 22.02 3.98 -2.45
C GLN A 28 22.22 3.94 -3.97
N ARG A 29 22.18 5.09 -4.66
CA ARG A 29 22.21 5.17 -6.15
C ARG A 29 21.21 4.20 -6.80
N ARG A 30 20.07 4.00 -6.13
CA ARG A 30 18.96 3.15 -6.57
C ARG A 30 17.69 3.97 -6.52
N SER A 31 16.71 3.59 -7.31
CA SER A 31 15.38 4.19 -7.23
C SER A 31 14.48 3.41 -6.29
N ARG A 32 13.66 4.14 -5.54
CA ARG A 32 12.47 3.58 -4.90
C ARG A 32 11.27 3.89 -5.77
N PHE A 33 10.28 3.03 -5.68
CA PHE A 33 9.05 3.16 -6.42
C PHE A 33 7.90 3.06 -5.45
N ARG A 34 6.89 3.89 -5.61
CA ARG A 34 5.69 3.86 -4.76
C ARG A 34 4.44 4.01 -5.61
N CYS A 35 3.49 3.11 -5.41
CA CYS A 35 2.18 3.21 -6.02
C CYS A 35 1.45 4.44 -5.46
N LEU A 36 1.09 5.36 -6.34
CA LEU A 36 0.37 6.60 -6.01
C LEU A 36 -1.13 6.42 -6.19
N ALA A 37 -1.54 5.69 -7.22
CA ALA A 37 -2.93 5.54 -7.57
C ALA A 37 -3.15 4.26 -8.39
N THR A 38 -4.39 3.78 -8.43
CA THR A 38 -4.80 2.68 -9.30
C THR A 38 -5.96 3.16 -10.18
N LEU A 39 -5.85 3.02 -11.50
CA LEU A 39 -6.98 3.14 -12.41
C LEU A 39 -7.75 1.82 -12.40
N THR A 40 -8.95 1.82 -11.82
CA THR A 40 -9.81 0.64 -11.70
C THR A 40 -10.49 0.30 -13.04
N PRO A 41 -10.99 -0.94 -13.22
CA PRO A 41 -11.60 -1.38 -14.48
C PRO A 41 -12.81 -0.57 -14.93
N ASP A 42 -13.53 0.05 -13.98
CA ASP A 42 -14.64 0.97 -14.23
C ASP A 42 -14.19 2.38 -14.66
N GLY A 43 -12.88 2.60 -14.80
CA GLY A 43 -12.29 3.85 -15.26
C GLY A 43 -12.11 4.92 -14.18
N ARG A 44 -12.39 4.60 -12.90
CA ARG A 44 -12.14 5.51 -11.77
C ARG A 44 -10.68 5.49 -11.34
N LEU A 45 -10.16 6.64 -10.92
CA LEU A 45 -8.82 6.72 -10.33
C LEU A 45 -8.94 6.68 -8.80
N GLN A 46 -8.37 5.65 -8.19
CA GLN A 46 -8.26 5.54 -6.75
C GLN A 46 -6.92 6.13 -6.29
N ASP A 47 -6.97 7.25 -5.56
CA ASP A 47 -5.79 7.93 -5.00
C ASP A 47 -5.34 7.26 -3.69
N HIS A 48 -4.08 6.83 -3.64
CA HIS A 48 -3.47 6.20 -2.47
C HIS A 48 -2.49 7.11 -1.72
N SER A 49 -2.03 8.20 -2.34
CA SER A 49 -1.06 9.13 -1.77
C SER A 49 -1.70 10.40 -1.19
N GLY A 50 -2.94 10.70 -1.57
CA GLY A 50 -3.62 11.97 -1.29
C GLY A 50 -3.13 13.12 -2.18
N THR A 51 -2.24 12.83 -3.14
CA THR A 51 -1.63 13.81 -4.04
C THR A 51 -2.00 13.57 -5.50
N ALA A 52 -2.68 12.46 -5.82
CA ALA A 52 -3.08 12.13 -7.18
C ALA A 52 -4.38 12.84 -7.60
N THR A 53 -5.25 13.15 -6.64
CA THR A 53 -6.58 13.77 -6.88
C THR A 53 -6.53 15.07 -7.69
N PRO A 54 -5.60 16.02 -7.45
CA PRO A 54 -5.49 17.25 -8.26
C PRO A 54 -5.15 17.02 -9.73
N GLN A 55 -4.65 15.83 -10.10
CA GLN A 55 -4.19 15.49 -11.44
C GLN A 55 -4.94 14.27 -12.02
N ALA A 56 -6.12 13.96 -11.50
CA ALA A 56 -6.80 12.69 -11.76
C ALA A 56 -7.04 12.39 -13.25
N GLU A 57 -7.48 13.38 -14.04
CA GLU A 57 -7.72 13.20 -15.47
C GLU A 57 -6.42 12.92 -16.25
N ARG A 58 -5.33 13.63 -15.92
CA ARG A 58 -4.02 13.45 -16.53
C ARG A 58 -3.45 12.06 -16.20
N LEU A 59 -3.59 11.64 -14.94
CA LEU A 59 -3.18 10.32 -14.48
C LEU A 59 -3.98 9.18 -15.09
N ALA A 60 -5.30 9.33 -15.22
CA ALA A 60 -6.15 8.35 -15.88
C ALA A 60 -5.78 8.20 -17.38
N THR A 61 -5.52 9.31 -18.05
CA THR A 61 -5.05 9.33 -19.45
C THR A 61 -3.71 8.60 -19.61
N LEU A 62 -2.77 8.90 -18.71
CA LEU A 62 -1.45 8.27 -18.68
C LEU A 62 -1.55 6.75 -18.42
N ALA A 63 -2.35 6.32 -17.45
CA ALA A 63 -2.56 4.90 -17.15
C ALA A 63 -3.10 4.13 -18.36
N ARG A 64 -4.10 4.69 -19.07
CA ARG A 64 -4.65 4.06 -20.30
C ARG A 64 -3.59 3.96 -21.39
N ALA A 65 -2.87 5.06 -21.66
CA ALA A 65 -1.83 5.08 -22.68
C ALA A 65 -0.67 4.10 -22.38
N LEU A 66 -0.33 3.91 -21.10
CA LEU A 66 0.69 2.96 -20.67
C LEU A 66 0.20 1.51 -20.69
N ALA A 67 -1.07 1.25 -20.42
CA ALA A 67 -1.63 -0.10 -20.49
C ALA A 67 -1.67 -0.67 -21.92
N GLU A 68 -1.68 0.21 -22.91
CA GLU A 68 -1.61 -0.12 -24.34
C GLU A 68 -0.17 -0.06 -24.88
N ASP A 69 0.83 0.17 -24.02
CA ASP A 69 2.24 0.28 -24.42
C ASP A 69 2.79 -1.08 -24.91
N PRO A 70 3.25 -1.18 -26.17
CA PRO A 70 3.87 -2.39 -26.71
C PRO A 70 5.11 -2.86 -25.93
N LEU A 71 5.81 -1.96 -25.21
CA LEU A 71 6.93 -2.33 -24.35
C LEU A 71 6.51 -3.17 -23.13
N LEU A 72 5.24 -3.10 -22.75
CA LEU A 72 4.62 -3.83 -21.66
C LEU A 72 3.82 -5.05 -22.11
N ALA A 73 3.85 -5.36 -23.41
CA ALA A 73 3.47 -6.68 -23.91
C ALA A 73 4.30 -7.76 -23.17
N PRO A 74 3.77 -8.98 -22.98
CA PRO A 74 4.39 -9.98 -22.12
C PRO A 74 5.81 -10.33 -22.61
N MET A 75 6.80 -9.74 -21.93
CA MET A 75 8.20 -10.11 -22.06
C MET A 75 8.40 -11.51 -21.49
N SER A 76 8.93 -12.42 -22.30
CA SER A 76 9.24 -13.79 -21.86
C SER A 76 10.71 -13.91 -21.52
N LEU A 77 11.04 -14.36 -20.30
CA LEU A 77 12.43 -14.65 -19.92
C LEU A 77 13.03 -15.83 -20.71
N GLY A 78 12.20 -16.70 -21.30
CA GLY A 78 12.62 -17.85 -22.10
C GLY A 78 12.65 -17.59 -23.61
N ASP A 79 12.19 -16.42 -24.07
CA ASP A 79 12.19 -16.03 -25.47
C ASP A 79 12.81 -14.64 -25.62
N ALA A 80 14.10 -14.61 -25.94
CA ALA A 80 14.86 -13.39 -26.18
C ALA A 80 14.34 -12.59 -27.40
N GLY A 81 13.59 -13.22 -28.31
CA GLY A 81 12.96 -12.56 -29.45
C GLY A 81 11.78 -11.66 -29.04
N ALA A 82 11.12 -12.00 -27.92
CA ALA A 82 10.04 -11.22 -27.32
C ALA A 82 10.55 -10.04 -26.45
N TRP A 83 11.87 -9.88 -26.31
CA TRP A 83 12.41 -8.78 -25.52
C TRP A 83 12.27 -7.46 -26.29
N PRO A 84 11.82 -6.38 -25.61
CA PRO A 84 11.75 -5.07 -26.23
C PRO A 84 13.15 -4.66 -26.74
N ARG A 85 13.25 -4.45 -28.06
CA ARG A 85 14.49 -4.05 -28.70
C ARG A 85 14.68 -2.54 -28.51
N ALA A 86 15.80 -2.15 -27.91
CA ALA A 86 16.17 -0.73 -27.75
C ALA A 86 16.18 0.05 -29.08
N ALA A 87 16.39 -0.62 -30.21
CA ALA A 87 16.39 -0.01 -31.54
C ALA A 87 15.00 0.09 -32.21
N ALA A 88 13.98 -0.63 -31.72
CA ALA A 88 12.63 -0.66 -32.31
C ALA A 88 11.59 0.09 -31.45
N ALA A 89 11.96 0.48 -30.23
CA ALA A 89 11.15 1.30 -29.35
C ALA A 89 11.41 2.78 -29.66
N TYR A 90 10.36 3.56 -29.90
CA TYR A 90 10.43 5.00 -30.11
C TYR A 90 10.97 5.80 -28.91
N ASP A 91 11.38 5.14 -27.82
CA ASP A 91 12.07 5.74 -26.68
C ASP A 91 12.93 4.71 -25.92
N PRO A 92 14.26 4.65 -26.17
CA PRO A 92 15.18 3.77 -25.44
C PRO A 92 15.24 4.06 -23.93
N LEU A 93 15.00 5.31 -23.50
CA LEU A 93 15.05 5.70 -22.09
C LEU A 93 13.90 5.06 -21.32
N ARG A 94 12.71 4.99 -21.92
CA ARG A 94 11.54 4.31 -21.34
C ARG A 94 11.78 2.83 -21.05
N LEU A 95 12.50 2.13 -21.94
CA LEU A 95 12.92 0.74 -21.70
C LEU A 95 13.83 0.62 -20.46
N PHE A 96 14.81 1.52 -20.31
CA PHE A 96 15.68 1.51 -19.13
C PHE A 96 14.91 1.79 -17.83
N LEU A 97 13.91 2.66 -17.85
CA LEU A 97 13.05 2.93 -16.70
C LEU A 97 12.29 1.67 -16.26
N TYR A 98 11.68 0.95 -17.20
CA TYR A 98 10.98 -0.31 -16.87
C TYR A 98 11.93 -1.39 -16.35
N LEU A 99 13.15 -1.50 -16.87
CA LEU A 99 14.14 -2.45 -16.35
C LEU A 99 14.54 -2.14 -14.89
N ASP A 100 14.74 -0.87 -14.54
CA ASP A 100 15.03 -0.46 -13.15
C ASP A 100 13.84 -0.77 -12.23
N PHE A 101 12.62 -0.47 -12.69
CA PHE A 101 11.39 -0.82 -11.99
C PHE A 101 11.27 -2.33 -11.75
N PHE A 102 11.40 -3.15 -12.80
CA PHE A 102 11.28 -4.62 -12.67
C PHE A 102 12.32 -5.20 -11.72
N ARG A 103 13.56 -4.69 -11.77
CA ARG A 103 14.60 -5.08 -10.81
C ARG A 103 14.18 -4.75 -9.38
N ALA A 104 13.69 -3.54 -9.12
CA ALA A 104 13.25 -3.14 -7.78
C ALA A 104 12.03 -3.96 -7.31
N TRP A 105 11.09 -4.24 -8.20
CA TRP A 105 9.93 -5.09 -7.95
C TRP A 105 10.34 -6.52 -7.59
N GLN A 106 11.29 -7.13 -8.31
CA GLN A 106 11.79 -8.48 -8.00
C GLN A 106 12.46 -8.54 -6.61
N VAL A 107 13.21 -7.49 -6.24
CA VAL A 107 13.81 -7.40 -4.90
C VAL A 107 12.73 -7.30 -3.82
N ALA A 108 11.70 -6.48 -4.06
CA ALA A 108 10.55 -6.36 -3.16
C ALA A 108 9.76 -7.67 -3.05
N ASP A 109 9.57 -8.38 -4.16
CA ASP A 109 8.87 -9.65 -4.21
C ASP A 109 9.63 -10.73 -3.42
N LEU A 110 10.94 -10.83 -3.62
CA LEU A 110 11.79 -11.75 -2.86
C LEU A 110 11.79 -11.42 -1.36
N ALA A 111 11.84 -10.13 -1.00
CA ALA A 111 11.79 -9.71 0.40
C ALA A 111 10.45 -10.10 1.05
N GLY A 112 9.33 -9.84 0.37
CA GLY A 112 7.99 -10.22 0.81
C GLY A 112 7.86 -11.74 0.97
N ALA A 113 8.28 -12.52 -0.03
CA ALA A 113 8.23 -13.98 0.00
C ALA A 113 9.09 -14.56 1.14
N ARG A 114 10.28 -14.00 1.39
CA ARG A 114 11.12 -14.42 2.52
C ARG A 114 10.44 -14.17 3.86
N PHE A 115 9.77 -13.04 4.00
CA PHE A 115 9.05 -12.70 5.23
C PHE A 115 7.83 -13.60 5.44
N GLU A 116 7.03 -13.86 4.40
CA GLU A 116 5.94 -14.84 4.45
C GLU A 116 6.45 -16.23 4.85
N ALA A 117 7.55 -16.69 4.23
CA ALA A 117 8.16 -17.97 4.54
C ALA A 117 8.75 -18.03 5.95
N GLN A 118 9.15 -16.90 6.55
CA GLN A 118 9.58 -16.83 7.94
C GLN A 118 8.37 -16.99 8.88
N LEU A 119 7.30 -16.23 8.66
CA LEU A 119 6.06 -16.32 9.44
C LEU A 119 5.44 -17.73 9.40
N ALA A 120 5.52 -18.40 8.25
CA ALA A 120 5.02 -19.77 8.10
C ALA A 120 5.87 -20.81 8.84
N ARG A 121 7.20 -20.62 8.89
CA ARG A 121 8.13 -21.57 9.55
C ARG A 121 8.14 -21.43 11.06
N GLU A 122 7.99 -20.22 11.56
CA GLU A 122 7.99 -19.93 13.00
C GLU A 122 6.71 -19.16 13.39
N PRO A 123 5.54 -19.84 13.42
CA PRO A 123 4.29 -19.21 13.83
C PRO A 123 4.42 -18.66 15.26
N GLY A 124 4.33 -17.33 15.41
CA GLY A 124 4.48 -16.65 16.70
C GLY A 124 5.82 -15.96 16.94
N ALA A 125 6.83 -16.20 16.09
CA ALA A 125 8.08 -15.43 16.12
C ALA A 125 7.86 -14.10 15.37
N LEU A 126 7.57 -13.04 16.12
CA LEU A 126 7.60 -11.68 15.58
C LEU A 126 9.07 -11.21 15.43
N PRO A 127 9.38 -10.35 14.44
CA PRO A 127 10.68 -9.68 14.41
C PRO A 127 10.96 -9.00 15.76
N VAL A 128 12.15 -9.21 16.30
CA VAL A 128 12.56 -8.66 17.61
C VAL A 128 12.56 -7.13 17.60
N ASP A 129 12.74 -6.52 16.42
CA ASP A 129 12.72 -5.07 16.20
C ASP A 129 11.46 -4.64 15.43
N PRO A 130 10.60 -3.78 16.02
CA PRO A 130 9.44 -3.17 15.35
C PRO A 130 9.76 -2.48 14.01
N GLY A 131 10.97 -1.93 13.86
CA GLY A 131 11.43 -1.32 12.61
C GLY A 131 11.59 -2.32 11.47
N GLN A 132 11.91 -3.58 11.79
CA GLN A 132 12.03 -4.65 10.79
C GLN A 132 10.66 -5.06 10.23
N LEU A 133 9.60 -4.99 11.04
CA LEU A 133 8.25 -5.26 10.56
C LEU A 133 7.82 -4.22 9.53
N ALA A 134 7.99 -2.92 9.83
CA ALA A 134 7.72 -1.86 8.87
C ALA A 134 8.55 -2.04 7.59
N GLY A 135 9.85 -2.31 7.73
CA GLY A 135 10.75 -2.56 6.60
C GLY A 135 10.36 -3.77 5.73
N ALA A 136 9.76 -4.81 6.31
CA ALA A 136 9.27 -5.97 5.56
C ALA A 136 7.93 -5.70 4.84
N ILE A 137 7.07 -4.87 5.41
CA ILE A 137 5.77 -4.50 4.83
C ILE A 137 5.91 -3.41 3.76
N THR A 138 6.84 -2.45 3.92
CA THR A 138 7.01 -1.34 2.99
C THR A 138 7.12 -1.78 1.53
N PRO A 139 7.93 -2.79 1.15
CA PRO A 139 7.98 -3.26 -0.24
C PRO A 139 6.64 -3.81 -0.75
N VAL A 140 5.87 -4.49 0.09
CA VAL A 140 4.52 -4.99 -0.27
C VAL A 140 3.58 -3.81 -0.52
N PHE A 141 3.65 -2.79 0.33
CA PHE A 141 2.84 -1.58 0.25
C PHE A 141 3.19 -0.69 -0.96
N ASP A 142 4.48 -0.41 -1.13
CA ASP A 142 5.02 0.44 -2.19
C ASP A 142 4.72 -0.14 -3.58
N PHE A 143 4.73 -1.48 -3.71
CA PHE A 143 4.39 -2.18 -4.95
C PHE A 143 2.92 -2.64 -5.04
N ASN A 144 2.04 -2.13 -4.18
CA ASN A 144 0.60 -2.40 -4.17
C ASN A 144 0.22 -3.89 -4.29
N ARG A 145 0.95 -4.77 -3.58
CA ARG A 145 0.76 -6.23 -3.64
C ARG A 145 -0.43 -6.65 -2.78
N LEU A 146 -1.64 -6.46 -3.29
CA LEU A 146 -2.91 -6.56 -2.54
C LEU A 146 -3.11 -7.93 -1.89
N SER A 147 -3.01 -9.01 -2.67
CA SER A 147 -3.21 -10.38 -2.18
C SER A 147 -2.21 -10.75 -1.09
N ARG A 148 -0.93 -10.36 -1.28
CA ARG A 148 0.12 -10.56 -0.28
C ARG A 148 -0.12 -9.72 0.97
N GLY A 149 -0.52 -8.46 0.81
CA GLY A 149 -0.89 -7.58 1.93
C GLY A 149 -2.00 -8.17 2.78
N LEU A 150 -3.06 -8.68 2.14
CA LEU A 150 -4.17 -9.33 2.83
C LEU A 150 -3.74 -10.62 3.56
N ALA A 151 -2.91 -11.45 2.94
CA ALA A 151 -2.38 -12.65 3.57
C ALA A 151 -1.53 -12.30 4.82
N LEU A 152 -0.66 -11.30 4.70
CA LEU A 152 0.16 -10.81 5.81
C LEU A 152 -0.69 -10.20 6.93
N ALA A 153 -1.74 -9.45 6.61
CA ALA A 153 -2.68 -8.92 7.59
C ALA A 153 -3.33 -10.04 8.41
N ARG A 154 -3.87 -11.06 7.73
CA ARG A 154 -4.49 -12.23 8.35
C ARG A 154 -3.52 -13.02 9.22
N ALA A 155 -2.24 -13.10 8.84
CA ALA A 155 -1.21 -13.79 9.61
C ALA A 155 -0.74 -12.98 10.83
N LEU A 156 -0.51 -11.67 10.68
CA LEU A 156 0.15 -10.84 11.68
C LEU A 156 -0.80 -10.28 12.74
N VAL A 157 -2.01 -9.87 12.38
CA VAL A 157 -2.95 -9.24 13.32
C VAL A 157 -3.24 -10.15 14.54
N PRO A 158 -3.53 -11.45 14.37
CA PRO A 158 -3.75 -12.35 15.51
C PRO A 158 -2.53 -12.52 16.41
N LEU A 159 -1.32 -12.41 15.86
CA LEU A 159 -0.07 -12.53 16.62
C LEU A 159 0.26 -11.27 17.41
N LEU A 160 -0.04 -10.09 16.84
CA LEU A 160 0.30 -8.80 17.42
C LEU A 160 -0.70 -8.34 18.50
N ARG A 161 -1.98 -8.68 18.36
CA ARG A 161 -3.03 -8.26 19.30
C ARG A 161 -2.73 -8.64 20.77
N PRO A 162 -2.35 -9.88 21.10
CA PRO A 162 -2.02 -10.26 22.48
C PRO A 162 -0.78 -9.55 23.02
N VAL A 163 0.20 -9.26 22.16
CA VAL A 163 1.44 -8.56 22.53
C VAL A 163 1.14 -7.12 22.92
N LEU A 164 0.30 -6.43 22.14
CA LEU A 164 -0.07 -5.05 22.37
C LEU A 164 -1.04 -4.85 23.55
N ALA A 165 -1.71 -5.92 24.00
CA ALA A 165 -2.57 -5.89 25.17
C ALA A 165 -1.79 -5.92 26.51
N GLN A 166 -0.47 -6.15 26.48
CA GLN A 166 0.35 -6.21 27.69
C GLN A 166 0.69 -4.78 28.21
N PRO A 167 0.58 -4.53 29.53
CA PRO A 167 0.88 -3.21 30.09
C PRO A 167 2.36 -2.81 29.92
N GLY A 168 2.63 -1.54 29.56
CA GLY A 168 3.98 -0.94 29.60
C GLY A 168 4.73 -0.80 28.28
N GLY A 169 4.06 -0.91 27.13
CA GLY A 169 4.70 -0.96 25.80
C GLY A 169 4.45 0.19 24.82
N GLU A 170 3.62 1.19 25.14
CA GLU A 170 3.07 2.12 24.13
C GLU A 170 4.12 2.85 23.25
N GLU A 171 5.24 3.34 23.83
CA GLU A 171 6.32 3.98 23.04
C GLU A 171 7.16 2.99 22.22
N ARG A 172 7.13 1.68 22.55
CA ARG A 172 7.95 0.65 21.87
C ARG A 172 7.29 0.09 20.61
N HIS A 173 6.11 0.55 20.23
CA HIS A 173 5.30 -0.10 19.20
C HIS A 173 4.96 0.80 18.00
N GLU A 174 5.61 1.96 17.86
CA GLU A 174 5.35 2.87 16.74
C GLU A 174 5.58 2.21 15.37
N GLY A 175 6.65 1.43 15.23
CA GLY A 175 6.96 0.66 14.01
C GLY A 175 5.89 -0.38 13.67
N ILE A 176 5.31 -1.03 14.70
CA ILE A 176 4.19 -1.97 14.54
C ILE A 176 2.95 -1.23 14.05
N GLY A 177 2.60 -0.11 14.69
CA GLY A 177 1.47 0.71 14.27
C GLY A 177 1.61 1.24 12.85
N PHE A 178 2.83 1.61 12.42
CA PHE A 178 3.10 2.01 11.05
C PHE A 178 2.97 0.86 10.04
N ALA A 179 3.46 -0.33 10.37
CA ALA A 179 3.32 -1.52 9.54
C ALA A 179 1.85 -1.94 9.37
N LEU A 180 1.10 -1.98 10.48
CA LEU A 180 -0.33 -2.31 10.48
C LEU A 180 -1.15 -1.28 9.70
N ARG A 181 -0.79 0.00 9.76
CA ARG A 181 -1.41 1.04 8.93
C ARG A 181 -1.23 0.74 7.44
N MET A 182 -0.01 0.39 7.01
CA MET A 182 0.25 0.02 5.61
C MET A 182 -0.55 -1.23 5.18
N LEU A 183 -0.65 -2.24 6.05
CA LEU A 183 -1.47 -3.43 5.79
C LEU A 183 -2.97 -3.10 5.73
N GLY A 184 -3.46 -2.24 6.62
CA GLY A 184 -4.86 -1.79 6.60
C GLY A 184 -5.20 -1.04 5.32
N ASP A 185 -4.32 -0.14 4.87
CA ASP A 185 -4.46 0.56 3.60
C ASP A 185 -4.49 -0.44 2.42
N LEU A 186 -3.61 -1.46 2.40
CA LEU A 186 -3.64 -2.52 1.37
C LEU A 186 -4.94 -3.34 1.41
N CYS A 187 -5.47 -3.65 2.59
CA CYS A 187 -6.73 -4.38 2.73
C CYS A 187 -7.91 -3.56 2.20
N LEU A 188 -7.96 -2.25 2.45
CA LEU A 188 -8.98 -1.38 1.84
C LEU A 188 -8.88 -1.38 0.31
N ARG A 189 -7.66 -1.28 -0.24
CA ARG A 189 -7.44 -1.36 -1.69
C ARG A 189 -7.84 -2.71 -2.28
N ALA A 190 -7.69 -3.79 -1.51
CA ALA A 190 -8.09 -5.13 -1.89
C ALA A 190 -9.61 -5.40 -1.75
N GLY A 191 -10.41 -4.42 -1.31
CA GLY A 191 -11.83 -4.63 -1.04
C GLY A 191 -12.11 -5.51 0.17
N ALA A 192 -11.19 -5.54 1.15
CA ALA A 192 -11.26 -6.34 2.37
C ALA A 192 -11.38 -5.45 3.62
N PRO A 193 -12.54 -4.78 3.83
CA PRO A 193 -12.69 -3.77 4.87
C PRO A 193 -12.69 -4.35 6.30
N ILE A 194 -13.10 -5.60 6.49
CA ILE A 194 -13.06 -6.28 7.79
C ILE A 194 -11.60 -6.49 8.24
N GLU A 195 -10.75 -6.99 7.36
CA GLU A 195 -9.32 -7.14 7.63
C GLU A 195 -8.63 -5.78 7.80
N ALA A 196 -9.05 -4.77 7.02
CA ALA A 196 -8.55 -3.42 7.18
C ALA A 196 -8.86 -2.85 8.57
N LEU A 197 -10.12 -2.97 9.02
CA LEU A 197 -10.54 -2.57 10.35
C LEU A 197 -9.70 -3.28 11.42
N ALA A 198 -9.52 -4.60 11.28
CA ALA A 198 -8.72 -5.38 12.21
C ALA A 198 -7.25 -4.89 12.28
N CYS A 199 -6.66 -4.50 11.15
CA CYS A 199 -5.34 -3.87 11.11
C CYS A 199 -5.33 -2.51 11.80
N PHE A 200 -6.29 -1.62 11.52
CA PHE A 200 -6.31 -0.28 12.10
C PHE A 200 -6.63 -0.28 13.59
N ASP A 201 -7.49 -1.16 14.09
CA ASP A 201 -7.72 -1.36 15.52
C ASP A 201 -6.44 -1.73 16.25
N THR A 202 -5.73 -2.69 15.66
CA THR A 202 -4.45 -3.16 16.19
C THR A 202 -3.39 -2.06 16.11
N ALA A 203 -3.42 -1.22 15.07
CA ALA A 203 -2.52 -0.07 14.93
C ALA A 203 -2.81 1.02 15.98
N VAL A 204 -4.08 1.25 16.31
CA VAL A 204 -4.51 2.16 17.39
C VAL A 204 -4.03 1.64 18.73
N ALA A 205 -4.13 0.33 18.99
CA ALA A 205 -3.59 -0.29 20.21
C ALA A 205 -2.06 -0.16 20.31
N ALA A 206 -1.35 -0.17 19.17
CA ALA A 206 0.10 0.07 19.11
C ALA A 206 0.50 1.56 19.28
N GLY A 207 -0.47 2.47 19.43
CA GLY A 207 -0.24 3.89 19.65
C GLY A 207 -1.36 4.71 19.04
N ASP A 208 -2.15 5.36 19.88
CA ASP A 208 -3.36 6.04 19.45
C ASP A 208 -3.06 7.49 19.02
N ASN A 209 -3.43 7.83 17.78
CA ASN A 209 -3.23 9.16 17.20
C ASN A 209 -4.36 9.52 16.20
N PRO A 210 -4.51 10.80 15.82
CA PRO A 210 -5.61 11.24 14.95
C PRO A 210 -5.67 10.51 13.61
N PHE A 211 -4.51 10.25 13.00
CA PHE A 211 -4.43 9.60 11.70
C PHE A 211 -4.93 8.15 11.76
N ARG A 212 -4.45 7.37 12.73
CA ARG A 212 -4.83 5.96 12.90
C ARG A 212 -6.32 5.83 13.24
N ARG A 213 -6.86 6.72 14.08
CA ARG A 213 -8.30 6.74 14.40
C ARG A 213 -9.17 7.11 13.21
N ARG A 214 -8.76 8.10 12.40
CA ARG A 214 -9.43 8.40 11.12
C ARG A 214 -9.50 7.15 10.24
N LYS A 215 -8.39 6.44 10.08
CA LYS A 215 -8.35 5.21 9.28
C LYS A 215 -9.23 4.09 9.83
N ALA A 216 -9.27 3.91 11.15
CA ALA A 216 -10.20 2.96 11.78
C ALA A 216 -11.68 3.33 11.54
N ILE A 217 -12.02 4.63 11.60
CA ILE A 217 -13.38 5.13 11.27
C ILE A 217 -13.72 4.83 9.79
N GLU A 218 -12.81 5.17 8.87
CA GLU A 218 -12.98 4.91 7.44
C GLU A 218 -13.17 3.41 7.15
N ALA A 219 -12.40 2.54 7.80
CA ALA A 219 -12.52 1.10 7.64
C ALA A 219 -13.79 0.52 8.30
N ALA A 220 -14.18 0.99 9.48
CA ALA A 220 -15.42 0.56 10.14
C ALA A 220 -16.65 0.91 9.29
N ARG A 221 -16.66 2.10 8.70
CA ARG A 221 -17.67 2.53 7.73
C ARG A 221 -17.68 1.60 6.51
N ALA A 222 -16.52 1.34 5.90
CA ALA A 222 -16.43 0.45 4.75
C ALA A 222 -16.83 -1.01 5.07
N ALA A 223 -16.66 -1.45 6.31
CA ALA A 223 -17.06 -2.78 6.79
C ALA A 223 -18.54 -2.86 7.17
N GLY A 224 -19.26 -1.73 7.26
CA GLY A 224 -20.61 -1.68 7.81
C GLY A 224 -20.69 -1.97 9.32
N ASP A 225 -19.57 -1.85 10.05
CA ASP A 225 -19.52 -2.13 11.48
C ASP A 225 -19.91 -0.88 12.29
N ALA A 226 -21.20 -0.76 12.58
CA ALA A 226 -21.76 0.36 13.34
C ALA A 226 -21.22 0.44 14.78
N GLU A 227 -20.86 -0.69 15.39
CA GLU A 227 -20.34 -0.70 16.76
C GLU A 227 -18.92 -0.14 16.80
N ALA A 228 -18.04 -0.67 15.95
CA ALA A 228 -16.68 -0.17 15.79
C ALA A 228 -16.69 1.31 15.38
N LEU A 229 -17.55 1.70 14.44
CA LEU A 229 -17.67 3.10 14.01
C LEU A 229 -17.98 4.05 15.17
N ARG A 230 -18.96 3.71 16.00
CA ARG A 230 -19.28 4.49 17.22
C ARG A 230 -18.10 4.51 18.20
N HIS A 231 -17.46 3.36 18.42
CA HIS A 231 -16.32 3.24 19.32
C HIS A 231 -15.15 4.16 18.90
N HIS A 232 -14.73 4.12 17.63
CA HIS A 232 -13.63 4.96 17.17
C HIS A 232 -13.98 6.44 17.09
N ARG A 233 -15.23 6.80 16.76
CA ARG A 233 -15.70 8.20 16.82
C ARG A 233 -15.66 8.76 18.23
N ALA A 234 -16.15 8.00 19.21
CA ALA A 234 -16.09 8.38 20.61
C ALA A 234 -14.63 8.51 21.10
N GLY A 235 -13.78 7.55 20.75
CA GLY A 235 -12.35 7.59 21.07
C GLY A 235 -11.62 8.79 20.45
N TYR A 236 -11.95 9.14 19.20
CA TYR A 236 -11.41 10.33 18.54
C TYR A 236 -11.86 11.60 19.27
N ALA A 237 -13.18 11.76 19.49
CA ALA A 237 -13.78 12.94 20.09
C ALA A 237 -13.33 13.19 21.55
N ALA A 238 -12.96 12.14 22.28
CA ALA A 238 -12.43 12.25 23.62
C ALA A 238 -11.06 12.93 23.70
N ARG A 239 -10.28 12.94 22.60
CA ARG A 239 -8.89 13.43 22.58
C ARG A 239 -8.66 14.57 21.59
N TRP A 240 -9.43 14.63 20.52
CA TRP A 240 -9.27 15.59 19.43
C TRP A 240 -10.63 16.07 18.93
N LYS A 241 -10.66 17.24 18.29
CA LYS A 241 -11.87 17.74 17.62
C LYS A 241 -12.21 16.82 16.44
N LEU A 242 -13.37 16.17 16.49
CA LEU A 242 -13.85 15.29 15.42
C LEU A 242 -14.08 16.11 14.12
N PRO A 243 -13.40 15.78 13.01
CA PRO A 243 -13.66 16.38 11.70
C PRO A 243 -15.09 16.11 11.23
N ALA A 244 -15.67 17.06 10.49
CA ALA A 244 -17.06 16.98 10.03
C ALA A 244 -17.31 15.77 9.13
N ASP A 245 -16.39 15.46 8.22
CA ASP A 245 -16.47 14.32 7.30
C ASP A 245 -16.47 12.96 8.03
N LEU A 246 -15.86 12.92 9.21
CA LEU A 246 -15.88 11.74 10.08
C LEU A 246 -17.11 11.68 10.99
N ALA A 247 -17.85 12.78 11.14
CA ALA A 247 -19.04 12.88 11.99
C ALA A 247 -20.36 12.55 11.25
N GLU A 248 -20.35 12.53 9.92
CA GLU A 248 -21.53 12.27 9.08
C GLU A 248 -22.22 10.93 9.41
N THR A 249 -23.54 10.96 9.59
CA THR A 249 -24.38 9.82 10.03
C THR A 249 -25.01 9.02 8.90
N GLY A 250 -24.81 9.40 7.62
CA GLY A 250 -25.47 8.79 6.46
C GLY A 250 -24.99 7.38 6.07
N ASP A 251 -24.37 6.64 6.99
CA ASP A 251 -23.64 5.40 6.73
C ASP A 251 -24.47 4.12 7.01
N THR A 252 -25.76 4.25 7.36
CA THR A 252 -26.63 3.14 7.82
C THR A 252 -27.97 3.01 7.10
N GLU A 253 -28.13 3.56 5.89
CA GLU A 253 -29.32 3.30 5.04
C GLU A 253 -29.04 2.25 3.96
#